data_AF-A0A1L9Q4B2-F1
#
_entry.id   AF-A0A1L9Q4B2-F1
#
_cell.length_a   1.000
_cell.length_b   1.000
_cell.length_c   1.000
_cell.angle_alpha   90.00
_cell.angle_beta   90.00
_cell.angle_gamma   90.00
#
_symmetry.space_group_name_H-M   'P 1'
#
loop_
_entity.id
_entity.type
_entity.pdbx_description
1 polymer ?
#
loop_
_entity_poly.entity_id
_entity_poly.type
_entity_poly.pdbx_seq_one_letter_code
_entity_poly.pdbx_strand_id
1 'polypeptide(L)'
;MEHNGGINVSSQFLEKCGIAASTEPSSSVWNTDQTSVDAQERFASVDSLLQNYIAGFSATDDILSLHPRARIDATLVMSLGIAKQKLLKTCDAQAESDARRQLATLFWAENQFISVPVAFSNPCSIGTSALDYVLWYGDTAGLQTKFVVLRVDEAMNDAVEERYYLAALAAISMIHYNRAKRPMSRDTYGLVTNGLKWTFLHLNNEHEYSSLTMNWLQGGDQSIVHLIGKIMDHSVTMKMKSEEPQLDWFECARMATVWCPAQHKHSEETDSEDDIFPSSAQDYSIPHSKSYPYAKMTWVSELREGIKDIVNRTRRGEAVGDRVEMLVKTASENRNKGKKNIETLAVTDIKDFDVLTTFYLTREFNRPDYWRINPWNVCEVSSHLTTTIKQINLVYGKAHRNEAAIRLMVDAVFLDVLSSVKEESGQYDGVKGKGKRQSTEIPPSRKSLHMALETNIAYVLPTCIEGKVAERLTRGRMDYTFWYGNPKEAETNLVVVEAKQRSDLAGGRWQAVSYLALIQHARNKAGRAKTPIYGIATDSEDWDFIRLDASGNVNIEQFHWGESQGSHIISLLHKIMTEASTLSPVPSHELSRQPTVEEVTGLCLTKSDGSPV
;
A
#
# COMPACT_ATOMS: atom_id res chain seq x y z
N MET A 1 3.34 17.61 -48.80
CA MET A 1 4.31 16.90 -47.94
C MET A 1 3.82 17.10 -46.53
N GLU A 2 3.04 16.16 -46.02
CA GLU A 2 2.11 16.39 -44.92
C GLU A 2 2.78 16.25 -43.56
N HIS A 3 2.76 17.35 -42.81
CA HIS A 3 2.90 17.38 -41.36
C HIS A 3 1.78 16.57 -40.72
N ASN A 4 2.11 15.47 -40.05
CA ASN A 4 1.23 14.91 -39.03
C ASN A 4 1.55 15.60 -37.70
N GLY A 5 0.80 16.68 -37.42
CA GLY A 5 0.81 17.39 -36.14
C GLY A 5 0.15 16.54 -35.05
N GLY A 6 0.95 15.76 -34.33
CA GLY A 6 0.57 15.27 -33.01
C GLY A 6 0.48 16.46 -32.06
N ILE A 7 -0.72 16.82 -31.64
CA ILE A 7 -0.97 17.88 -30.67
C ILE A 7 -0.23 17.53 -29.36
N ASN A 8 0.75 18.35 -28.96
CA ASN A 8 1.41 18.20 -27.66
C ASN A 8 0.44 18.65 -26.56
N VAL A 9 -0.30 17.71 -25.99
CA VAL A 9 -1.33 17.95 -24.97
C VAL A 9 -0.78 18.71 -23.76
N SER A 10 0.52 18.56 -23.45
CA SER A 10 1.17 19.27 -22.35
C SER A 10 1.30 20.77 -22.63
N SER A 11 1.65 21.18 -23.86
CA SER A 11 1.84 22.61 -24.19
C SER A 11 0.52 23.37 -24.20
N GLN A 12 -0.56 22.78 -24.74
CA GLN A 12 -1.88 23.42 -24.76
C GLN A 12 -2.47 23.56 -23.35
N PHE A 13 -2.27 22.55 -22.49
CA PHE A 13 -2.77 22.60 -21.12
C PHE A 13 -2.05 23.67 -20.29
N LEU A 14 -0.71 23.73 -20.40
CA LEU A 14 0.09 24.74 -19.69
C LEU A 14 -0.22 26.15 -20.20
N GLU A 15 -0.32 26.34 -21.52
CA GLU A 15 -0.71 27.61 -22.13
C GLU A 15 -2.08 28.09 -21.61
N LYS A 16 -3.07 27.19 -21.51
CA LYS A 16 -4.37 27.51 -20.91
C LYS A 16 -4.28 27.89 -19.44
N CYS A 17 -3.38 27.28 -18.69
CA CYS A 17 -3.13 27.65 -17.30
C CYS A 17 -2.32 28.95 -17.17
N GLY A 18 -1.84 29.50 -18.28
CA GLY A 18 -0.93 30.64 -18.32
C GLY A 18 0.46 30.31 -17.80
N ILE A 19 0.87 29.04 -17.86
CA ILE A 19 2.12 28.54 -17.27
C ILE A 19 3.18 28.34 -18.36
N ALA A 20 4.39 28.83 -18.09
CA ALA A 20 5.55 28.67 -18.96
C ALA A 20 6.65 27.86 -18.25
N ALA A 21 7.56 27.27 -19.03
CA ALA A 21 8.79 26.71 -18.46
C ALA A 21 9.73 27.85 -18.06
N SER A 22 10.38 27.74 -16.91
CA SER A 22 11.40 28.69 -16.46
C SER A 22 12.54 28.79 -17.47
N THR A 23 12.86 30.01 -17.88
CA THR A 23 13.98 30.28 -18.81
C THR A 23 15.32 30.39 -18.09
N GLU A 24 15.29 30.66 -16.78
CA GLU A 24 16.47 30.66 -15.93
C GLU A 24 16.66 29.28 -15.26
N PRO A 25 17.90 28.75 -15.18
CA PRO A 25 18.17 27.62 -14.30
C PRO A 25 17.94 28.09 -12.87
N SER A 26 16.80 27.71 -12.28
CA SER A 26 16.33 28.20 -10.99
C SER A 26 17.24 27.72 -9.84
N SER A 27 18.44 28.30 -9.73
CA SER A 27 19.44 27.86 -8.76
C SER A 27 18.98 28.13 -7.33
N SER A 28 18.29 29.23 -7.05
CA SER A 28 17.96 29.64 -5.69
C SER A 28 16.93 28.73 -4.98
N VAL A 29 15.90 28.24 -5.69
CA VAL A 29 14.86 27.39 -5.08
C VAL A 29 15.39 25.99 -4.76
N TRP A 30 16.25 25.45 -5.65
CA TRP A 30 16.83 24.12 -5.53
C TRP A 30 18.13 24.09 -4.72
N ASN A 31 18.75 25.24 -4.45
CA ASN A 31 19.92 25.32 -3.59
C ASN A 31 19.56 24.93 -2.14
N THR A 32 20.39 24.03 -1.61
CA THR A 32 20.27 23.46 -0.28
C THR A 32 21.61 23.63 0.44
N ASP A 33 21.60 24.22 1.65
CA ASP A 33 22.79 24.27 2.49
C ASP A 33 22.88 22.98 3.32
N GLN A 34 23.53 21.98 2.72
CA GLN A 34 23.71 20.66 3.29
C GLN A 34 24.62 20.65 4.53
N THR A 35 25.33 21.76 4.79
CA THR A 35 26.27 21.86 5.91
C THR A 35 25.63 22.33 7.20
N SER A 36 24.38 22.79 7.15
CA SER A 36 23.65 23.20 8.36
C SER A 36 23.42 22.03 9.32
N VAL A 37 23.63 22.26 10.62
CA VAL A 37 23.44 21.25 11.68
C VAL A 37 22.02 20.67 11.64
N ASP A 38 21.01 21.52 11.43
CA ASP A 38 19.61 21.13 11.29
C ASP A 38 19.38 20.13 10.15
N ALA A 39 20.11 20.27 9.04
CA ALA A 39 20.00 19.35 7.91
C ALA A 39 20.57 17.97 8.24
N GLN A 40 21.70 17.94 8.94
CA GLN A 40 22.36 16.70 9.36
C GLN A 40 21.54 15.94 10.40
N GLU A 41 20.98 16.65 11.40
CA GLU A 41 20.10 16.04 12.40
C GLU A 41 18.83 15.46 11.77
N ARG A 42 18.26 16.19 10.80
CA ARG A 42 17.08 15.74 10.06
C ARG A 42 17.38 14.48 9.26
N PHE A 43 18.48 14.47 8.52
CA PHE A 43 18.92 13.30 7.77
C PHE A 43 19.16 12.10 8.67
N ALA A 44 19.89 12.28 9.78
CA ALA A 44 20.15 11.19 10.74
C ALA A 44 18.86 10.58 11.31
N SER A 45 17.85 11.42 11.56
CA SER A 45 16.53 10.96 12.05
C SER A 45 15.76 10.16 11.00
N VAL A 46 15.78 10.62 9.75
CA VAL A 46 15.13 9.91 8.62
C VAL A 46 15.85 8.61 8.32
N ASP A 47 17.19 8.63 8.24
CA ASP A 47 18.01 7.45 7.99
C ASP A 47 17.80 6.40 9.09
N SER A 48 17.84 6.80 10.37
CA SER A 48 17.58 5.89 11.48
C SER A 48 16.22 5.20 11.38
N LEU A 49 15.16 5.92 10.96
CA LEU A 49 13.85 5.30 10.76
C LEU A 49 13.87 4.36 9.56
N LEU A 50 14.47 4.75 8.44
CA LEU A 50 14.62 3.89 7.27
C LEU A 50 15.37 2.60 7.59
N GLN A 51 16.43 2.66 8.42
CA GLN A 51 17.13 1.45 8.88
C GLN A 51 16.22 0.52 9.67
N ASN A 52 15.33 1.06 10.54
CA ASN A 52 14.33 0.24 11.24
C ASN A 52 13.37 -0.43 10.25
N TYR A 53 12.88 0.31 9.25
CA TYR A 53 12.04 -0.25 8.18
C TYR A 53 12.76 -1.33 7.36
N ILE A 54 14.04 -1.13 7.02
CA ILE A 54 14.85 -2.09 6.29
C ILE A 54 15.01 -3.39 7.11
N ALA A 55 15.35 -3.23 8.39
CA ALA A 55 15.51 -4.32 9.33
C ALA A 55 14.21 -5.10 9.57
N GLY A 56 13.05 -4.44 9.58
CA GLY A 56 11.77 -5.08 9.83
C GLY A 56 11.08 -5.63 8.58
N PHE A 57 10.98 -4.80 7.54
CA PHE A 57 10.06 -5.01 6.41
C PHE A 57 10.76 -5.37 5.09
N SER A 58 12.08 -5.51 5.11
CA SER A 58 12.83 -5.95 3.94
C SER A 58 13.31 -7.38 4.14
N ALA A 59 13.19 -8.20 3.10
CA ALA A 59 13.62 -9.59 3.14
C ALA A 59 15.15 -9.74 3.07
N THR A 60 15.86 -8.75 2.52
CA THR A 60 17.29 -8.80 2.21
C THR A 60 18.12 -7.78 2.99
N ASP A 61 17.53 -7.11 3.98
CA ASP A 61 18.12 -5.97 4.69
C ASP A 61 18.68 -4.88 3.73
N ASP A 62 18.01 -4.67 2.60
CA ASP A 62 18.39 -3.69 1.56
C ASP A 62 17.25 -2.70 1.30
N ILE A 63 17.57 -1.41 1.25
CA ILE A 63 16.66 -0.33 0.88
C ILE A 63 16.00 -0.56 -0.49
N LEU A 64 16.66 -1.24 -1.42
CA LEU A 64 16.10 -1.61 -2.72
C LEU A 64 14.91 -2.56 -2.61
N SER A 65 14.92 -3.43 -1.61
CA SER A 65 13.88 -4.42 -1.36
C SER A 65 12.71 -3.88 -0.53
N LEU A 66 12.91 -2.72 0.11
CA LEU A 66 11.86 -2.02 0.86
C LEU A 66 10.78 -1.51 -0.10
N HIS A 67 9.53 -1.45 0.36
CA HIS A 67 8.44 -0.93 -0.46
C HIS A 67 8.58 0.59 -0.69
N PRO A 68 8.27 1.12 -1.90
CA PRO A 68 8.25 2.57 -2.18
C PRO A 68 7.53 3.39 -1.12
N ARG A 69 6.33 2.94 -0.73
CA ARG A 69 5.52 3.53 0.34
C ARG A 69 6.33 3.81 1.62
N ALA A 70 6.97 2.78 2.19
CA ALA A 70 7.71 2.91 3.45
C ALA A 70 8.84 3.95 3.36
N ARG A 71 9.57 3.99 2.24
CA ARG A 71 10.63 4.99 2.02
C ARG A 71 10.07 6.41 2.01
N ILE A 72 8.97 6.61 1.30
CA ILE A 72 8.33 7.91 1.10
C ILE A 72 7.70 8.39 2.41
N ASP A 73 6.94 7.52 3.09
CA ASP A 73 6.29 7.82 4.37
C ASP A 73 7.30 8.23 5.42
N ALA A 74 8.34 7.41 5.63
CA ALA A 74 9.42 7.72 6.58
C ALA A 74 10.05 9.09 6.28
N THR A 75 10.29 9.42 5.01
CA THR A 75 10.93 10.69 4.63
C THR A 75 10.00 11.89 4.83
N LEU A 76 8.76 11.82 4.35
CA LEU A 76 7.81 12.94 4.37
C LEU A 76 7.31 13.25 5.79
N VAL A 77 6.96 12.21 6.54
CA VAL A 77 6.37 12.32 7.88
C VAL A 77 7.40 12.83 8.88
N MET A 78 8.60 12.22 8.90
CA MET A 78 9.66 12.65 9.81
C MET A 78 10.09 14.07 9.50
N SER A 79 10.20 14.44 8.22
CA SER A 79 10.52 15.82 7.84
C SER A 79 9.48 16.82 8.35
N LEU A 80 8.19 16.52 8.24
CA LEU A 80 7.15 17.41 8.78
C LEU A 80 7.19 17.46 10.32
N GLY A 81 7.41 16.30 10.97
CA GLY A 81 7.50 16.21 12.42
C GLY A 81 8.64 17.05 12.99
N ILE A 82 9.81 16.96 12.37
CA ILE A 82 11.00 17.74 12.74
C ILE A 82 10.76 19.23 12.54
N ALA A 83 10.13 19.64 11.43
CA ALA A 83 9.79 21.03 11.17
C ALA A 83 8.83 21.60 12.24
N LYS A 84 7.79 20.84 12.60
CA LYS A 84 6.86 21.22 13.68
C LYS A 84 7.54 21.31 15.03
N GLN A 85 8.35 20.30 15.38
CA GLN A 85 9.08 20.29 16.66
C GLN A 85 10.06 21.46 16.78
N LYS A 86 10.77 21.77 15.69
CA LYS A 86 11.69 22.91 15.64
C LYS A 86 10.97 24.21 16.01
N LEU A 87 9.80 24.46 15.42
CA LEU A 87 8.99 25.63 15.77
C LEU A 87 8.57 25.60 17.25
N LEU A 88 8.02 24.48 17.72
CA LEU A 88 7.52 24.38 19.10
C LEU A 88 8.62 24.60 20.15
N LYS A 89 9.85 24.15 19.88
CA LYS A 89 11.02 24.39 20.74
C LYS A 89 11.40 25.87 20.85
N THR A 90 11.00 26.71 19.89
CA THR A 90 11.27 28.16 19.90
C THR A 90 10.18 28.98 20.59
N CYS A 91 9.03 28.37 20.90
CA CYS A 91 7.91 29.04 21.57
C CYS A 91 8.13 29.07 23.10
N ASP A 92 7.61 30.12 23.75
CA ASP A 92 7.38 30.07 25.21
C ASP A 92 6.18 29.18 25.55
N ALA A 93 5.97 28.88 26.84
CA ALA A 93 4.95 27.93 27.28
C ALA A 93 3.50 28.32 26.88
N GLN A 94 3.19 29.62 26.80
CA GLN A 94 1.86 30.08 26.42
C GLN A 94 1.68 30.03 24.90
N ALA A 95 2.68 30.50 24.16
CA ALA A 95 2.72 30.46 22.69
C ALA A 95 2.79 29.02 22.15
N GLU A 96 3.37 28.08 22.90
CA GLU A 96 3.48 26.67 22.49
C GLU A 96 2.10 26.02 22.34
N SER A 97 1.18 26.28 23.28
CA SER A 97 -0.18 25.70 23.23
C SER A 97 -0.95 26.19 21.99
N ASP A 98 -0.85 27.49 21.71
CA ASP A 98 -1.47 28.10 20.53
C ASP A 98 -0.82 27.60 19.23
N ALA A 99 0.50 27.50 19.19
CA ALA A 99 1.23 26.93 18.05
C ALA A 99 0.85 25.46 17.82
N ARG A 100 0.73 24.64 18.87
CA ARG A 100 0.27 23.25 18.76
C ARG A 100 -1.11 23.16 18.15
N ARG A 101 -2.05 24.01 18.59
CA ARG A 101 -3.41 24.07 18.06
C ARG A 101 -3.43 24.44 16.57
N GLN A 102 -2.64 25.42 16.16
CA GLN A 102 -2.52 25.80 14.75
C GLN A 102 -1.88 24.69 13.92
N LEU A 103 -0.72 24.16 14.35
CA LEU A 103 0.01 23.10 13.65
C LEU A 103 -0.77 21.78 13.56
N ALA A 104 -1.75 21.55 14.43
CA ALA A 104 -2.62 20.38 14.35
C ALA A 104 -3.50 20.36 13.10
N THR A 105 -3.60 21.49 12.38
CA THR A 105 -4.29 21.62 11.08
C THR A 105 -3.34 21.75 9.88
N LEU A 106 -2.02 21.62 10.11
CA LEU A 106 -1.03 21.39 9.05
C LEU A 106 -0.78 19.89 8.97
N PHE A 107 -1.28 19.21 7.94
CA PHE A 107 -1.24 17.74 7.89
C PHE A 107 -1.13 17.22 6.46
N TRP A 108 -0.67 15.97 6.35
CA TRP A 108 -0.73 15.20 5.13
C TRP A 108 -2.10 14.57 4.98
N ALA A 109 -2.76 14.80 3.83
CA ALA A 109 -3.93 14.05 3.39
C ALA A 109 -3.51 13.06 2.30
N GLU A 110 -4.13 11.87 2.27
CA GLU A 110 -3.82 10.84 1.29
C GLU A 110 -4.93 10.65 0.26
N ASN A 111 -4.60 10.09 -0.91
CA ASN A 111 -5.56 9.67 -1.93
C ASN A 111 -6.54 10.79 -2.35
N GLN A 112 -6.00 11.99 -2.55
CA GLN A 112 -6.78 13.17 -2.93
C GLN A 112 -7.03 13.22 -4.43
N PHE A 113 -8.09 13.90 -4.83
CA PHE A 113 -8.33 14.23 -6.24
C PHE A 113 -8.41 15.73 -6.41
N ILE A 114 -7.73 16.25 -7.43
CA ILE A 114 -7.82 17.67 -7.83
C ILE A 114 -8.44 17.74 -9.20
N SER A 115 -9.51 18.52 -9.32
CA SER A 115 -10.24 18.72 -10.56
C SER A 115 -10.15 20.16 -11.04
N VAL A 116 -10.22 20.35 -12.36
CA VAL A 116 -10.50 21.66 -12.96
C VAL A 116 -11.98 21.82 -13.26
N PRO A 117 -12.51 23.06 -13.25
CA PRO A 117 -13.87 23.34 -13.71
C PRO A 117 -14.11 22.81 -15.14
N VAL A 118 -15.32 22.33 -15.43
CA VAL A 118 -15.72 21.70 -16.71
C VAL A 118 -15.43 22.57 -17.95
N ALA A 119 -15.36 23.90 -17.81
CA ALA A 119 -14.98 24.79 -18.91
C ALA A 119 -13.51 24.59 -19.38
N PHE A 120 -12.67 23.95 -18.58
CA PHE A 120 -11.27 23.67 -18.88
C PHE A 120 -11.06 22.35 -19.63
N SER A 121 -11.94 21.37 -19.44
CA SER A 121 -11.78 19.99 -19.95
C SER A 121 -11.92 19.86 -21.47
N ASN A 122 -12.41 20.90 -22.16
CA ASN A 122 -12.47 20.96 -23.62
C ASN A 122 -11.46 22.01 -24.14
N PRO A 123 -10.34 21.65 -24.81
CA PRO A 123 -10.03 20.38 -25.49
C PRO A 123 -9.04 19.46 -24.74
N CYS A 124 -8.56 19.83 -23.54
CA CYS A 124 -7.42 19.15 -22.92
C CYS A 124 -7.72 17.75 -22.37
N SER A 125 -8.98 17.30 -22.28
CA SER A 125 -9.41 15.99 -21.76
C SER A 125 -8.99 15.65 -20.31
N ILE A 126 -8.15 16.47 -19.66
CA ILE A 126 -7.73 16.33 -18.27
C ILE A 126 -8.77 17.03 -17.39
N GLY A 127 -9.65 16.26 -16.76
CA GLY A 127 -10.65 16.76 -15.81
C GLY A 127 -10.22 16.65 -14.34
N THR A 128 -9.38 15.67 -14.03
CA THR A 128 -9.00 15.28 -12.66
C THR A 128 -7.59 14.71 -12.62
N SER A 129 -6.86 14.94 -11.53
CA SER A 129 -5.60 14.27 -11.19
C SER A 129 -5.70 13.68 -9.78
N ALA A 130 -5.40 12.39 -9.66
CA ALA A 130 -5.28 11.71 -8.37
C ALA A 130 -3.91 12.03 -7.77
N LEU A 131 -3.83 12.17 -6.45
CA LEU A 131 -2.63 12.52 -5.71
C LEU A 131 -2.51 11.59 -4.51
N ASP A 132 -1.33 11.02 -4.32
CA ASP A 132 -1.07 10.12 -3.19
C ASP A 132 -0.96 10.90 -1.88
N TYR A 133 -0.29 12.06 -1.89
CA TYR A 133 -0.21 12.94 -0.71
C TYR A 133 -0.42 14.41 -1.06
N VAL A 134 -1.10 15.13 -0.16
CA VAL A 134 -1.27 16.59 -0.21
C VAL A 134 -1.02 17.19 1.16
N LEU A 135 -0.09 18.16 1.23
CA LEU A 135 0.23 18.88 2.47
C LEU A 135 -0.66 20.12 2.62
N TRP A 136 -1.72 20.00 3.41
CA TRP A 136 -2.63 21.10 3.70
C TRP A 136 -2.07 21.97 4.81
N TYR A 137 -1.98 23.28 4.58
CA TYR A 137 -1.65 24.27 5.62
C TYR A 137 -2.87 25.13 6.03
N GLY A 138 -4.00 25.01 5.32
CA GLY A 138 -5.21 25.74 5.69
C GLY A 138 -6.45 25.21 4.98
N ASP A 139 -7.33 26.10 4.54
CA ASP A 139 -8.61 25.76 3.91
C ASP A 139 -8.44 24.90 2.64
N THR A 140 -8.99 23.70 2.68
CA THR A 140 -8.99 22.72 1.58
C THR A 140 -9.84 23.21 0.40
N ALA A 141 -10.96 23.91 0.64
CA ALA A 141 -11.79 24.49 -0.41
C ALA A 141 -11.10 25.67 -1.11
N GLY A 142 -10.20 26.33 -0.40
CA GLY A 142 -9.27 27.30 -0.96
C GLY A 142 -8.03 26.73 -1.60
N LEU A 143 -7.93 25.40 -1.65
CA LEU A 143 -6.75 24.67 -2.08
C LEU A 143 -5.51 25.20 -1.35
N GLN A 144 -5.55 25.47 -0.04
CA GLN A 144 -4.40 25.98 0.72
C GLN A 144 -3.40 24.85 1.04
N THR A 145 -2.68 24.42 0.01
CA THR A 145 -1.63 23.38 0.05
C THR A 145 -0.29 23.93 -0.44
N LYS A 146 0.83 23.42 0.05
CA LYS A 146 2.15 23.80 -0.51
C LYS A 146 2.78 22.73 -1.34
N PHE A 147 2.38 21.49 -1.13
CA PHE A 147 3.13 20.35 -1.62
C PHE A 147 2.19 19.20 -1.95
N VAL A 148 2.36 18.64 -3.14
CA VAL A 148 1.67 17.44 -3.59
C VAL A 148 2.69 16.38 -4.00
N VAL A 149 2.34 15.12 -3.77
CA VAL A 149 3.21 13.98 -4.06
C VAL A 149 2.44 12.94 -4.84
N LEU A 150 3.07 12.44 -5.90
CA LEU A 150 2.67 11.29 -6.69
C LEU A 150 3.69 10.16 -6.48
N ARG A 151 3.20 9.06 -5.91
CA ARG A 151 3.95 7.85 -5.67
C ARG A 151 3.92 6.98 -6.92
N VAL A 152 5.06 6.39 -7.24
CA VAL A 152 5.21 5.44 -8.33
C VAL A 152 5.54 4.07 -7.72
N ASP A 153 4.58 3.15 -7.76
CA ASP A 153 4.75 1.78 -7.23
C ASP A 153 5.40 0.82 -8.22
N GLU A 154 5.61 1.25 -9.46
CA GLU A 154 6.25 0.47 -10.52
C GLU A 154 7.70 0.91 -10.80
N ALA A 155 8.43 0.10 -11.57
CA ALA A 155 9.78 0.45 -12.00
C ALA A 155 9.75 1.73 -12.86
N MET A 156 10.47 2.76 -12.40
CA MET A 156 10.46 4.08 -13.00
C MET A 156 11.37 4.12 -14.25
N ASN A 157 10.83 3.67 -15.39
CA ASN A 157 11.42 3.88 -16.71
C ASN A 157 11.00 5.25 -17.29
N ASP A 158 11.61 5.65 -18.40
CA ASP A 158 11.39 6.97 -19.01
C ASP A 158 9.92 7.25 -19.34
N ALA A 159 9.17 6.25 -19.83
CA ALA A 159 7.76 6.41 -20.19
C ALA A 159 6.86 6.55 -18.95
N VAL A 160 7.14 5.78 -17.90
CA VAL A 160 6.45 5.89 -16.60
C VAL A 160 6.73 7.25 -15.98
N GLU A 161 8.00 7.66 -15.94
CA GLU A 161 8.41 8.94 -15.41
C GLU A 161 7.74 10.10 -16.14
N GLU A 162 7.75 10.11 -17.47
CA GLU A 162 7.09 11.15 -18.26
C GLU A 162 5.59 11.24 -17.92
N ARG A 163 4.90 10.10 -17.82
CA ARG A 163 3.47 10.07 -17.48
C ARG A 163 3.19 10.68 -16.11
N TYR A 164 3.93 10.28 -15.07
CA TYR A 164 3.72 10.80 -13.72
C TYR A 164 4.20 12.25 -13.57
N TYR A 165 5.28 12.63 -14.27
CA TYR A 165 5.75 14.01 -14.36
C TYR A 165 4.66 14.92 -14.89
N LEU A 166 4.03 14.55 -16.02
CA LEU A 166 2.93 15.30 -16.61
C LEU A 166 1.71 15.35 -15.68
N ALA A 167 1.39 14.25 -14.98
CA ALA A 167 0.29 14.22 -14.01
C ALA A 167 0.53 15.16 -12.81
N ALA A 168 1.76 15.19 -12.29
CA ALA A 168 2.15 16.08 -11.20
C ALA A 168 2.17 17.55 -11.63
N LEU A 169 2.74 17.83 -12.81
CA LEU A 169 2.75 19.17 -13.38
C LEU A 169 1.32 19.66 -13.65
N ALA A 170 0.44 18.79 -14.14
CA ALA A 170 -0.97 19.11 -14.28
C ALA A 170 -1.61 19.45 -12.93
N ALA A 171 -1.38 18.62 -11.89
CA ALA A 171 -1.93 18.86 -10.56
C ALA A 171 -1.52 20.22 -9.96
N ILE A 172 -0.23 20.54 -9.96
CA ILE A 172 0.25 21.83 -9.42
C ILE A 172 -0.23 23.01 -10.27
N SER A 173 -0.40 22.83 -11.58
CA SER A 173 -0.97 23.83 -12.48
C SER A 173 -2.45 24.10 -12.17
N MET A 174 -3.24 23.05 -11.94
CA MET A 174 -4.65 23.17 -11.56
C MET A 174 -4.80 23.89 -10.21
N ILE A 175 -3.97 23.54 -9.23
CA ILE A 175 -3.91 24.24 -7.93
C ILE A 175 -3.63 25.73 -8.14
N HIS A 176 -2.57 26.03 -8.89
CA HIS A 176 -2.11 27.39 -9.13
C HIS A 176 -3.17 28.23 -9.85
N TYR A 177 -3.78 27.69 -10.91
CA TYR A 177 -4.85 28.32 -11.65
C TYR A 177 -6.05 28.65 -10.76
N ASN A 178 -6.51 27.71 -9.94
CA ASN A 178 -7.64 27.91 -9.04
C ASN A 178 -7.34 28.96 -7.94
N ARG A 179 -6.07 29.12 -7.55
CA ARG A 179 -5.63 30.19 -6.63
C ARG A 179 -5.47 31.56 -7.28
N ALA A 180 -5.44 31.65 -8.61
CA ALA A 180 -5.15 32.92 -9.30
C ALA A 180 -6.09 34.07 -8.90
N LYS A 181 -7.31 33.75 -8.48
CA LYS A 181 -8.32 34.72 -8.05
C LYS A 181 -8.23 35.14 -6.58
N ARG A 182 -7.25 34.64 -5.82
CA ARG A 182 -7.14 34.86 -4.37
C ARG A 182 -5.82 35.56 -4.00
N PRO A 183 -5.80 36.42 -2.96
CA PRO A 183 -4.61 37.11 -2.49
C PRO A 183 -3.73 36.18 -1.64
N MET A 184 -3.28 35.06 -2.22
CA MET A 184 -2.51 34.03 -1.52
C MET A 184 -1.26 33.65 -2.31
N SER A 185 -0.23 33.12 -1.62
CA SER A 185 0.94 32.55 -2.29
C SER A 185 0.50 31.45 -3.26
N ARG A 186 0.87 31.59 -4.53
CA ARG A 186 0.54 30.63 -5.59
C ARG A 186 1.65 29.61 -5.80
N ASP A 187 2.83 29.92 -5.27
CA ASP A 187 3.97 29.04 -5.23
C ASP A 187 3.58 27.64 -4.71
N THR A 188 3.85 26.60 -5.48
CA THR A 188 3.42 25.21 -5.21
C THR A 188 4.49 24.23 -5.64
N TYR A 189 4.78 23.26 -4.78
CA TYR A 189 5.69 22.16 -5.06
C TYR A 189 4.93 20.91 -5.48
N GLY A 190 5.50 20.18 -6.44
CA GLY A 190 5.11 18.83 -6.81
C GLY A 190 6.28 17.87 -6.61
N LEU A 191 5.98 16.60 -6.35
CA LEU A 191 6.99 15.54 -6.29
C LEU A 191 6.46 14.28 -6.96
N VAL A 192 7.28 13.68 -7.80
CA VAL A 192 7.08 12.33 -8.33
C VAL A 192 8.20 11.44 -7.81
N THR A 193 7.86 10.32 -7.17
CA THR A 193 8.88 9.44 -6.62
C THR A 193 8.43 7.99 -6.41
N ASN A 194 9.37 7.05 -6.53
CA ASN A 194 9.25 5.67 -6.03
C ASN A 194 10.06 5.44 -4.74
N GLY A 195 10.50 6.52 -4.09
CA GLY A 195 11.40 6.51 -2.93
C GLY A 195 12.88 6.36 -3.26
N LEU A 196 13.26 6.00 -4.49
CA LEU A 196 14.66 5.93 -4.95
C LEU A 196 15.00 7.05 -5.93
N LYS A 197 14.13 7.33 -6.89
CA LYS A 197 14.22 8.48 -7.79
C LYS A 197 13.21 9.54 -7.37
N TRP A 198 13.64 10.79 -7.29
CA TRP A 198 12.85 11.91 -6.79
C TRP A 198 12.89 13.04 -7.79
N THR A 199 11.75 13.30 -8.45
CA THR A 199 11.61 14.41 -9.41
C THR A 199 10.74 15.48 -8.79
N PHE A 200 11.38 16.55 -8.35
CA PHE A 200 10.74 17.73 -7.80
C PHE A 200 10.28 18.65 -8.92
N LEU A 201 9.13 19.27 -8.71
CA LEU A 201 8.53 20.29 -9.53
C LEU A 201 8.26 21.50 -8.66
N HIS A 202 8.48 22.69 -9.21
CA HIS A 202 8.19 23.95 -8.55
C HIS A 202 7.51 24.86 -9.53
N LEU A 203 6.36 25.42 -9.16
CA LEU A 203 5.64 26.41 -9.93
C LEU A 203 5.59 27.69 -9.09
N ASN A 204 6.32 28.73 -9.53
CA ASN A 204 6.50 29.98 -8.79
C ASN A 204 5.29 30.92 -8.92
N ASN A 205 5.37 32.15 -8.39
CA ASN A 205 4.25 33.11 -8.46
C ASN A 205 4.16 33.80 -9.83
N GLU A 206 5.23 33.73 -10.61
CA GLU A 206 5.42 34.31 -11.94
C GLU A 206 4.86 33.41 -13.05
N HIS A 207 4.17 32.33 -12.68
CA HIS A 207 3.62 31.31 -13.59
C HIS A 207 4.69 30.52 -14.36
N GLU A 208 5.88 30.38 -13.80
CA GLU A 208 6.95 29.60 -14.38
C GLU A 208 7.18 28.33 -13.57
N TYR A 209 7.32 27.19 -14.26
CA TYR A 209 7.69 25.94 -13.61
C TYR A 209 9.15 25.57 -13.85
N SER A 210 9.77 24.93 -12.86
CA SER A 210 11.08 24.30 -12.96
C SER A 210 11.04 22.90 -12.34
N SER A 211 12.06 22.09 -12.63
CA SER A 211 12.15 20.73 -12.10
C SER A 211 13.58 20.34 -11.75
N LEU A 212 13.70 19.42 -10.80
CA LEU A 212 14.97 18.87 -10.32
C LEU A 212 14.81 17.38 -10.05
N THR A 213 15.66 16.56 -10.69
CA THR A 213 15.66 15.10 -10.48
C THR A 213 16.89 14.69 -9.69
N MET A 214 16.68 13.89 -8.66
CA MET A 214 17.71 13.33 -7.79
C MET A 214 17.54 11.82 -7.66
N ASN A 215 18.63 11.10 -7.41
CA ASN A 215 18.62 9.67 -7.16
C ASN A 215 19.25 9.37 -5.81
N TRP A 216 18.50 8.66 -4.96
CA TRP A 216 18.88 8.30 -3.60
C TRP A 216 20.21 7.53 -3.58
N LEU A 217 20.36 6.54 -4.47
CA LEU A 217 21.53 5.65 -4.52
C LEU A 217 22.77 6.30 -5.13
N GLN A 218 22.61 7.46 -5.78
CA GLN A 218 23.72 8.20 -6.39
C GLN A 218 24.17 9.36 -5.49
N GLY A 219 24.02 9.21 -4.16
CA GLY A 219 24.39 10.23 -3.17
C GLY A 219 23.44 11.43 -3.10
N GLY A 220 22.22 11.28 -3.64
CA GLY A 220 21.19 12.32 -3.58
C GLY A 220 20.37 12.32 -2.29
N ASP A 221 20.48 11.28 -1.47
CA ASP A 221 19.71 11.05 -0.24
C ASP A 221 19.71 12.26 0.72
N GLN A 222 20.87 12.80 1.09
CA GLN A 222 20.95 13.98 1.97
C GLN A 222 20.32 15.21 1.33
N SER A 223 20.53 15.41 0.03
CA SER A 223 19.97 16.53 -0.74
C SER A 223 18.45 16.46 -0.78
N ILE A 224 17.90 15.25 -0.99
CA ILE A 224 16.47 14.96 -1.01
C ILE A 224 15.85 15.30 0.35
N VAL A 225 16.39 14.74 1.44
CA VAL A 225 15.86 14.97 2.79
C VAL A 225 15.95 16.45 3.17
N HIS A 226 17.04 17.13 2.81
CA HIS A 226 17.17 18.55 3.05
C HIS A 226 16.14 19.37 2.26
N LEU A 227 15.96 19.10 0.96
CA LEU A 227 15.02 19.84 0.13
C LEU A 227 13.57 19.66 0.64
N ILE A 228 13.20 18.43 0.99
CA ILE A 228 11.91 18.15 1.64
C ILE A 228 11.81 18.93 2.95
N GLY A 229 12.86 18.93 3.77
CA GLY A 229 12.89 19.68 5.01
C GLY A 229 12.70 21.19 4.84
N LYS A 230 13.34 21.79 3.83
CA LYS A 230 13.15 23.20 3.43
C LYS A 230 11.70 23.49 3.06
N ILE A 231 11.05 22.59 2.31
CA ILE A 231 9.62 22.71 1.95
C ILE A 231 8.73 22.60 3.20
N MET A 232 9.04 21.70 4.14
CA MET A 232 8.28 21.56 5.40
C MET A 232 8.42 22.80 6.29
N ASP A 233 9.62 23.32 6.46
CA ASP A 233 9.89 24.51 7.27
C ASP A 233 9.16 25.75 6.70
N HIS A 234 9.12 25.88 5.38
CA HIS A 234 8.35 26.91 4.71
C HIS A 234 6.85 26.72 4.94
N SER A 235 6.33 25.49 4.84
CA SER A 235 4.92 25.18 5.06
C SER A 235 4.47 25.47 6.49
N VAL A 236 5.31 25.15 7.49
CA VAL A 236 5.12 25.52 8.90
C VAL A 236 5.07 27.04 9.07
N THR A 237 6.02 27.76 8.46
CA THR A 237 6.07 29.22 8.52
C THR A 237 4.81 29.85 7.92
N MET A 238 4.34 29.33 6.79
CA MET A 238 3.10 29.78 6.17
C MET A 238 1.89 29.51 7.04
N LYS A 239 1.82 28.32 7.66
CA LYS A 239 0.72 27.98 8.57
C LYS A 239 0.58 29.01 9.68
N MET A 240 1.70 29.38 10.31
CA MET A 240 1.72 30.31 11.43
C MET A 240 1.40 31.76 11.02
N LYS A 241 1.52 32.10 9.73
CA LYS A 241 1.16 33.42 9.18
C LYS A 241 -0.28 33.49 8.67
N SER A 242 -0.94 32.34 8.48
CA SER A 242 -2.33 32.30 8.03
C SER A 242 -3.26 32.69 9.15
N GLU A 243 -4.20 33.60 8.89
CA GLU A 243 -5.34 33.81 9.78
C GLU A 243 -6.13 32.50 9.87
N GLU A 244 -6.56 32.09 11.09
CA GLU A 244 -7.33 30.86 11.30
C GLU A 244 -8.71 31.00 10.62
N PRO A 245 -9.03 30.18 9.60
CA PRO A 245 -10.42 29.87 9.35
C PRO A 245 -10.87 28.94 10.47
N GLN A 246 -12.05 29.20 11.07
CA GLN A 246 -12.74 28.19 11.88
C GLN A 246 -13.20 27.06 10.96
N LEU A 247 -12.30 26.15 10.60
CA LEU A 247 -12.64 24.94 9.86
C LEU A 247 -13.33 23.95 10.81
N ASP A 248 -14.56 23.58 10.48
CA ASP A 248 -15.19 22.41 11.08
C ASP A 248 -14.47 21.16 10.56
N TRP A 249 -13.83 20.46 11.48
CA TRP A 249 -13.03 19.27 11.20
C TRP A 249 -13.84 18.15 10.52
N PHE A 250 -15.14 18.03 10.82
CA PHE A 250 -16.00 17.03 10.19
C PHE A 250 -16.16 17.26 8.69
N GLU A 251 -16.14 18.52 8.23
CA GLU A 251 -16.10 18.84 6.80
C GLU A 251 -14.73 18.55 6.19
N CYS A 252 -13.62 18.85 6.88
CA CYS A 252 -12.27 18.54 6.38
C CYS A 252 -12.03 17.03 6.17
N ALA A 253 -12.46 16.19 7.11
CA ALA A 253 -12.32 14.73 7.00
C ALA A 253 -13.21 14.14 5.89
N ARG A 254 -14.42 14.68 5.69
CA ARG A 254 -15.30 14.33 4.56
C ARG A 254 -14.74 14.80 3.22
N MET A 255 -14.16 16.00 3.16
CA MET A 255 -13.57 16.54 1.95
C MET A 255 -12.28 15.81 1.55
N ALA A 256 -11.49 15.34 2.52
CA ALA A 256 -10.30 14.54 2.26
C ALA A 256 -10.59 13.17 1.62
N THR A 257 -11.85 12.73 1.49
CA THR A 257 -12.17 11.44 0.87
C THR A 257 -12.92 11.58 -0.45
N VAL A 258 -13.56 12.72 -0.73
CA VAL A 258 -14.42 12.88 -1.91
C VAL A 258 -14.42 14.34 -2.39
N TRP A 259 -13.45 14.72 -3.23
CA TRP A 259 -13.64 15.87 -4.15
C TRP A 259 -14.16 15.36 -5.49
N CYS A 260 -15.46 15.06 -5.53
CA CYS A 260 -16.22 14.85 -6.76
C CYS A 260 -17.10 16.10 -6.99
N PRO A 261 -16.97 16.83 -8.11
CA PRO A 261 -17.70 18.08 -8.37
C PRO A 261 -19.24 17.98 -8.44
N ALA A 262 -19.82 16.80 -8.20
CA ALA A 262 -21.24 16.53 -8.38
C ALA A 262 -22.16 17.11 -7.29
N GLN A 263 -21.63 17.61 -6.17
CA GLN A 263 -22.48 18.07 -5.05
C GLN A 263 -23.05 19.50 -5.18
N HIS A 264 -22.85 20.19 -6.31
CA HIS A 264 -23.45 21.52 -6.55
C HIS A 264 -24.55 21.54 -7.62
N LYS A 265 -25.25 20.42 -7.84
CA LYS A 265 -26.51 20.41 -8.60
C LYS A 265 -27.64 19.87 -7.73
N HIS A 266 -28.71 20.67 -7.66
CA HIS A 266 -30.00 20.44 -6.99
C HIS A 266 -30.12 20.93 -5.54
N SER A 267 -30.16 22.26 -5.39
CA SER A 267 -31.10 22.91 -4.47
C SER A 267 -32.20 23.58 -5.30
N GLU A 268 -33.10 22.77 -5.87
CA GLU A 268 -34.42 23.23 -6.30
C GLU A 268 -35.42 22.14 -5.86
N GLU A 269 -36.22 22.53 -4.88
CA GLU A 269 -37.61 22.14 -4.61
C GLU A 269 -38.11 20.82 -5.22
N THR A 270 -38.48 19.86 -4.36
CA THR A 270 -39.85 19.34 -4.32
C THR A 270 -40.04 18.39 -3.12
N ASP A 271 -41.05 18.71 -2.32
CA ASP A 271 -41.66 17.84 -1.32
C ASP A 271 -42.26 16.59 -1.96
N SER A 272 -42.05 15.42 -1.36
CA SER A 272 -43.11 14.45 -1.08
C SER A 272 -42.56 13.22 -0.35
N GLU A 273 -43.19 12.92 0.78
CA GLU A 273 -43.10 11.68 1.54
C GLU A 273 -43.71 10.48 0.78
N ASP A 274 -43.42 9.29 1.34
CA ASP A 274 -44.17 8.03 1.25
C ASP A 274 -43.87 7.01 0.12
N ASP A 275 -43.27 5.89 0.58
CA ASP A 275 -43.82 4.53 0.56
C ASP A 275 -43.45 3.46 -0.51
N ILE A 276 -43.08 2.29 0.05
CA ILE A 276 -43.45 0.91 -0.35
C ILE A 276 -42.67 0.21 -1.48
N PHE A 277 -41.86 -0.78 -1.08
CA PHE A 277 -41.54 -1.98 -1.86
C PHE A 277 -42.81 -2.81 -2.14
N PRO A 278 -42.91 -3.50 -3.28
CA PRO A 278 -42.82 -4.96 -3.15
C PRO A 278 -42.12 -5.70 -4.28
N SER A 279 -41.63 -6.87 -3.88
CA SER A 279 -41.15 -7.97 -4.72
C SER A 279 -42.20 -8.50 -5.70
N SER A 280 -41.75 -8.98 -6.86
CA SER A 280 -42.28 -10.23 -7.42
C SER A 280 -41.31 -10.82 -8.45
N ALA A 281 -40.90 -12.05 -8.16
CA ALA A 281 -40.28 -12.97 -9.11
C ALA A 281 -41.23 -13.26 -10.27
N GLN A 282 -40.67 -13.46 -11.48
CA GLN A 282 -41.35 -14.19 -12.53
C GLN A 282 -40.41 -15.18 -13.24
N ASP A 283 -40.93 -16.40 -13.27
CA ASP A 283 -40.50 -17.61 -13.93
C ASP A 283 -40.07 -17.44 -15.39
N TYR A 284 -39.01 -18.16 -15.77
CA TYR A 284 -38.92 -18.76 -17.10
C TYR A 284 -38.44 -20.21 -17.01
N SER A 285 -39.26 -21.10 -17.56
CA SER A 285 -39.05 -22.55 -17.59
C SER A 285 -38.77 -23.04 -19.02
N ILE A 286 -37.99 -24.15 -19.10
CA ILE A 286 -37.94 -25.21 -20.16
C ILE A 286 -37.00 -24.93 -21.38
N PRO A 287 -36.30 -25.92 -22.02
CA PRO A 287 -36.33 -27.39 -21.88
C PRO A 287 -34.97 -28.15 -21.75
N HIS A 288 -35.16 -29.44 -21.46
CA HIS A 288 -34.27 -30.60 -21.38
C HIS A 288 -33.19 -30.83 -22.47
N SER A 289 -32.19 -31.61 -22.02
CA SER A 289 -31.51 -32.73 -22.70
C SER A 289 -30.48 -32.40 -23.79
N LYS A 290 -29.21 -32.73 -23.50
CA LYS A 290 -28.41 -33.73 -24.26
C LYS A 290 -27.09 -34.04 -23.54
N SER A 291 -26.87 -35.31 -23.24
CA SER A 291 -25.55 -35.86 -22.87
C SER A 291 -24.69 -35.97 -24.11
N TYR A 292 -23.40 -35.58 -24.08
CA TYR A 292 -22.37 -35.96 -25.08
C TYR A 292 -20.96 -35.55 -24.58
N PRO A 293 -19.85 -36.02 -25.17
CA PRO A 293 -19.19 -37.29 -24.88
C PRO A 293 -17.75 -37.06 -24.38
N TYR A 294 -17.10 -38.13 -23.91
CA TYR A 294 -15.68 -38.11 -23.54
C TYR A 294 -14.80 -37.78 -24.77
N ALA A 295 -14.29 -36.55 -24.87
CA ALA A 295 -13.43 -36.10 -25.95
C ALA A 295 -12.00 -36.62 -25.75
N LYS A 296 -11.60 -37.56 -26.61
CA LYS A 296 -10.21 -38.03 -26.74
C LYS A 296 -9.34 -36.83 -27.16
N MET A 297 -8.28 -36.53 -26.41
CA MET A 297 -7.38 -35.39 -26.66
C MET A 297 -6.58 -35.56 -27.97
N THR A 298 -7.19 -35.20 -29.09
CA THR A 298 -6.58 -35.24 -30.43
C THR A 298 -5.40 -34.28 -30.56
N TRP A 299 -5.44 -33.13 -29.89
CA TRP A 299 -4.42 -32.08 -29.98
C TRP A 299 -3.02 -32.52 -29.51
N VAL A 300 -2.92 -33.42 -28.53
CA VAL A 300 -1.62 -33.96 -28.06
C VAL A 300 -0.98 -34.82 -29.15
N SER A 301 -1.80 -35.51 -29.94
CA SER A 301 -1.37 -36.31 -31.10
C SER A 301 -0.82 -35.41 -32.21
N GLU A 302 -1.52 -34.32 -32.50
CA GLU A 302 -1.13 -33.33 -33.53
C GLU A 302 0.17 -32.59 -33.16
N LEU A 303 0.31 -32.19 -31.89
CA LEU A 303 1.55 -31.60 -31.38
C LEU A 303 2.73 -32.56 -31.50
N ARG A 304 2.51 -33.83 -31.14
CA ARG A 304 3.56 -34.86 -31.20
C ARG A 304 4.03 -35.13 -32.62
N GLU A 305 3.10 -35.18 -33.58
CA GLU A 305 3.44 -35.33 -34.99
C GLU A 305 4.11 -34.06 -35.57
N GLY A 306 3.70 -32.88 -35.12
CA GLY A 306 4.35 -31.61 -35.48
C GLY A 306 5.81 -31.53 -35.01
N ILE A 307 6.09 -31.98 -33.78
CA ILE A 307 7.47 -32.03 -33.23
C ILE A 307 8.33 -33.05 -34.00
N LYS A 308 7.77 -34.21 -34.36
CA LYS A 308 8.50 -35.21 -35.18
C LYS A 308 8.86 -34.67 -36.56
N ASP A 309 7.94 -33.96 -37.21
CA ASP A 309 8.20 -33.35 -38.53
C ASP A 309 9.28 -32.26 -38.46
N ILE A 310 9.27 -31.43 -37.40
CA ILE A 310 10.34 -30.44 -37.15
C ILE A 310 11.69 -31.14 -37.00
N VAL A 311 11.80 -32.14 -36.13
CA VAL A 311 13.05 -32.87 -35.89
C VAL A 311 13.59 -33.51 -37.18
N ASN A 312 12.70 -34.07 -38.01
CA ASN A 312 13.07 -34.67 -39.29
C ASN A 312 13.53 -33.64 -40.33
N ARG A 313 12.96 -32.43 -40.33
CA ARG A 313 13.32 -31.35 -41.25
C ARG A 313 14.59 -30.61 -40.84
N THR A 314 14.82 -30.41 -39.55
CA THR A 314 16.10 -29.89 -39.03
C THR A 314 17.25 -30.82 -39.39
N ARG A 315 17.03 -32.14 -39.35
CA ARG A 315 18.01 -33.14 -39.85
C ARG A 315 18.28 -33.05 -41.35
N ARG A 316 17.38 -32.44 -42.13
CA ARG A 316 17.51 -32.22 -43.59
C ARG A 316 18.02 -30.81 -43.96
N GLY A 317 18.29 -29.95 -42.97
CA GLY A 317 18.81 -28.59 -43.22
C GLY A 317 17.77 -27.59 -43.77
N GLU A 318 16.47 -27.90 -43.64
CA GLU A 318 15.39 -26.99 -44.08
C GLU A 318 15.20 -25.83 -43.08
N ALA A 319 14.86 -24.63 -43.57
CA ALA A 319 14.57 -23.47 -42.73
C ALA A 319 13.28 -23.69 -41.91
N VAL A 320 13.40 -23.61 -40.58
CA VAL A 320 12.38 -24.05 -39.61
C VAL A 320 11.46 -22.90 -39.12
N GLY A 321 11.81 -21.64 -39.45
CA GLY A 321 11.23 -20.42 -38.88
C GLY A 321 9.72 -20.32 -39.04
N ASP A 322 9.23 -20.35 -40.28
CA ASP A 322 7.82 -20.03 -40.61
C ASP A 322 6.81 -21.01 -39.98
N ARG A 323 7.24 -22.25 -39.74
CA ARG A 323 6.37 -23.29 -39.19
C ARG A 323 6.43 -23.39 -37.67
N VAL A 324 7.55 -22.98 -37.05
CA VAL A 324 7.62 -22.73 -35.60
C VAL A 324 6.72 -21.56 -35.23
N GLU A 325 6.74 -20.50 -36.03
CA GLU A 325 5.85 -19.35 -35.83
C GLU A 325 4.37 -19.75 -36.00
N MET A 326 4.05 -20.56 -37.02
CA MET A 326 2.71 -21.13 -37.20
C MET A 326 2.29 -22.02 -36.02
N LEU A 327 3.18 -22.85 -35.48
CA LEU A 327 2.88 -23.72 -34.33
C LEU A 327 2.76 -22.94 -33.01
N VAL A 328 3.57 -21.90 -32.82
CA VAL A 328 3.46 -20.96 -31.68
C VAL A 328 2.14 -20.21 -31.76
N LYS A 329 1.74 -19.77 -32.97
CA LYS A 329 0.46 -19.11 -33.21
C LYS A 329 -0.73 -20.05 -33.04
N THR A 330 -0.62 -21.29 -33.52
CA THR A 330 -1.66 -22.32 -33.32
C THR A 330 -1.77 -22.73 -31.85
N ALA A 331 -0.65 -22.79 -31.12
CA ALA A 331 -0.63 -23.04 -29.69
C ALA A 331 -1.20 -21.87 -28.88
N SER A 332 -0.94 -20.61 -29.28
CA SER A 332 -1.50 -19.43 -28.62
C SER A 332 -3.00 -19.28 -28.89
N GLU A 333 -3.45 -19.57 -30.12
CA GLU A 333 -4.86 -19.60 -30.49
C GLU A 333 -5.62 -20.73 -29.80
N ASN A 334 -5.02 -21.92 -29.66
CA ASN A 334 -5.61 -23.04 -28.92
C ASN A 334 -5.59 -22.82 -27.40
N ARG A 335 -4.60 -22.10 -26.86
CA ARG A 335 -4.56 -21.66 -25.44
C ARG A 335 -5.70 -20.68 -25.12
N ASN A 336 -6.23 -19.97 -26.11
CA ASN A 336 -7.37 -19.07 -25.96
C ASN A 336 -8.71 -19.74 -26.27
N LYS A 337 -8.76 -20.76 -27.16
CA LYS A 337 -10.01 -21.49 -27.50
C LYS A 337 -10.52 -22.44 -26.40
N GLY A 338 -9.73 -22.70 -25.35
CA GLY A 338 -10.10 -23.58 -24.23
C GLY A 338 -10.19 -22.90 -22.85
N LYS A 339 -9.95 -21.58 -22.73
CA LYS A 339 -10.14 -20.89 -21.45
C LYS A 339 -11.63 -20.80 -21.17
N LYS A 340 -12.15 -21.69 -20.32
CA LYS A 340 -13.37 -21.40 -19.57
C LYS A 340 -13.21 -19.99 -19.03
N ASN A 341 -14.21 -19.14 -19.26
CA ASN A 341 -14.21 -17.78 -18.77
C ASN A 341 -14.31 -17.87 -17.24
N ILE A 342 -13.16 -17.90 -16.55
CA ILE A 342 -13.11 -17.96 -15.09
C ILE A 342 -13.48 -16.55 -14.61
N GLU A 343 -14.64 -16.45 -13.98
CA GLU A 343 -15.08 -15.21 -13.37
C GLU A 343 -14.06 -14.75 -12.32
N THR A 344 -13.69 -13.47 -12.37
CA THR A 344 -12.78 -12.86 -11.40
C THR A 344 -13.61 -12.19 -10.32
N LEU A 345 -13.28 -12.44 -9.06
CA LEU A 345 -13.95 -11.90 -7.88
C LEU A 345 -12.90 -11.18 -7.00
N ALA A 346 -13.12 -9.92 -6.66
CA ALA A 346 -12.26 -9.28 -5.67
C ALA A 346 -12.63 -9.79 -4.27
N VAL A 347 -11.64 -9.93 -3.37
CA VAL A 347 -11.89 -10.31 -1.97
C VAL A 347 -12.83 -9.29 -1.29
N THR A 348 -12.70 -8.01 -1.63
CA THR A 348 -13.56 -6.92 -1.14
C THR A 348 -15.00 -7.01 -1.63
N ASP A 349 -15.29 -7.79 -2.67
CA ASP A 349 -16.64 -7.98 -3.20
C ASP A 349 -17.39 -9.13 -2.49
N ILE A 350 -16.69 -9.92 -1.66
CA ILE A 350 -17.30 -10.96 -0.83
C ILE A 350 -17.97 -10.26 0.35
N LYS A 351 -19.30 -10.36 0.44
CA LYS A 351 -20.06 -9.72 1.51
C LYS A 351 -19.72 -10.36 2.86
N ASP A 352 -19.65 -9.54 3.90
CA ASP A 352 -19.35 -9.94 5.28
C ASP A 352 -20.08 -11.22 5.75
N PHE A 353 -21.38 -11.30 5.50
CA PHE A 353 -22.22 -12.43 5.90
C PHE A 353 -22.05 -13.68 5.02
N ASP A 354 -21.46 -13.53 3.83
CA ASP A 354 -21.18 -14.63 2.90
C ASP A 354 -19.78 -15.23 3.10
N VAL A 355 -18.89 -14.59 3.87
CA VAL A 355 -17.51 -15.07 4.04
C VAL A 355 -17.48 -16.48 4.65
N LEU A 356 -18.16 -16.69 5.77
CA LEU A 356 -18.14 -17.98 6.45
C LEU A 356 -18.72 -19.11 5.58
N THR A 357 -19.81 -18.83 4.86
CA THR A 357 -20.46 -19.81 3.98
C THR A 357 -19.63 -20.09 2.73
N THR A 358 -19.02 -19.05 2.13
CA THR A 358 -18.15 -19.15 0.95
C THR A 358 -16.96 -20.07 1.18
N PHE A 359 -16.39 -20.03 2.39
CA PHE A 359 -15.18 -20.78 2.75
C PHE A 359 -15.43 -22.00 3.65
N TYR A 360 -16.70 -22.34 3.90
CA TYR A 360 -17.11 -23.44 4.80
C TYR A 360 -16.49 -23.32 6.21
N LEU A 361 -16.47 -22.11 6.75
CA LEU A 361 -15.91 -21.79 8.07
C LEU A 361 -17.00 -21.77 9.14
N THR A 362 -16.59 -22.00 10.38
CA THR A 362 -17.44 -21.95 11.58
C THR A 362 -16.96 -20.87 12.52
N ARG A 363 -17.87 -20.09 13.11
CA ARG A 363 -17.50 -19.07 14.11
C ARG A 363 -17.48 -19.68 15.51
N GLU A 364 -16.35 -19.51 16.20
CA GLU A 364 -16.20 -19.84 17.61
C GLU A 364 -16.55 -18.60 18.46
N PHE A 365 -17.52 -18.73 19.37
CA PHE A 365 -17.99 -17.62 20.22
C PHE A 365 -17.43 -17.62 21.65
N ASN A 366 -16.90 -18.75 22.11
CA ASN A 366 -16.30 -18.82 23.44
C ASN A 366 -14.96 -18.12 23.42
N ARG A 367 -14.68 -17.28 24.43
CA ARG A 367 -13.37 -16.65 24.61
C ARG A 367 -12.35 -17.72 25.02
N PRO A 368 -11.51 -18.18 24.10
CA PRO A 368 -10.63 -19.31 24.33
C PRO A 368 -9.32 -18.86 24.98
N ASP A 369 -8.62 -19.81 25.61
CA ASP A 369 -7.40 -19.52 26.37
C ASP A 369 -6.23 -19.04 25.51
N TYR A 370 -6.27 -19.22 24.18
CA TYR A 370 -5.18 -18.82 23.30
C TYR A 370 -4.99 -17.31 23.16
N TRP A 371 -5.99 -16.49 23.50
CA TRP A 371 -5.82 -15.04 23.60
C TRP A 371 -5.38 -14.56 24.98
N ARG A 372 -5.29 -15.45 25.96
CA ARG A 372 -4.77 -15.08 27.28
C ARG A 372 -3.26 -14.99 27.22
N ILE A 373 -2.75 -13.86 27.72
CA ILE A 373 -1.33 -13.64 27.94
C ILE A 373 -1.03 -13.99 29.40
N ASN A 374 -0.07 -14.88 29.62
CA ASN A 374 0.44 -15.13 30.97
C ASN A 374 1.07 -13.85 31.52
N PRO A 375 0.87 -13.49 32.80
CA PRO A 375 1.43 -12.26 33.37
C PRO A 375 2.95 -12.09 33.17
N TRP A 376 3.69 -13.19 33.08
CA TRP A 376 5.14 -13.22 32.84
C TRP A 376 5.56 -12.97 31.39
N ASN A 377 4.62 -13.10 30.46
CA ASN A 377 4.81 -12.89 29.02
C ASN A 377 4.23 -11.54 28.57
N VAL A 378 3.87 -10.66 29.51
CA VAL A 378 3.39 -9.32 29.19
C VAL A 378 4.58 -8.47 28.74
N CYS A 379 4.51 -8.00 27.50
CA CYS A 379 5.42 -7.02 26.94
C CYS A 379 4.92 -5.60 27.28
N GLU A 380 5.79 -4.77 27.83
CA GLU A 380 5.49 -3.35 28.02
C GLU A 380 5.62 -2.58 26.70
N VAL A 381 4.88 -1.48 26.58
CA VAL A 381 5.05 -0.55 25.45
C VAL A 381 6.41 0.13 25.62
N SER A 382 7.29 -0.03 24.64
CA SER A 382 8.64 0.53 24.73
C SER A 382 8.59 2.08 24.79
N SER A 383 9.60 2.68 25.43
CA SER A 383 9.73 4.14 25.46
C SER A 383 9.97 4.72 24.07
N HIS A 384 10.63 3.94 23.21
CA HIS A 384 10.85 4.30 21.81
C HIS A 384 9.52 4.38 21.06
N LEU A 385 8.70 3.32 21.10
CA LEU A 385 7.38 3.28 20.48
C LEU A 385 6.47 4.39 20.99
N THR A 386 6.46 4.63 22.31
CA THR A 386 5.71 5.74 22.91
C THR A 386 6.13 7.10 22.34
N THR A 387 7.44 7.29 22.10
CA THR A 387 7.96 8.51 21.50
C THR A 387 7.58 8.62 20.03
N THR A 388 7.71 7.55 19.26
CA THR A 388 7.35 7.49 17.84
C THR A 388 5.86 7.78 17.64
N ILE A 389 4.97 7.18 18.44
CA ILE A 389 3.53 7.45 18.42
C ILE A 389 3.23 8.93 18.70
N LYS A 390 3.90 9.55 19.69
CA LYS A 390 3.75 10.98 19.97
C LYS A 390 4.18 11.85 18.78
N GLN A 391 5.22 11.44 18.06
CA GLN A 391 5.68 12.15 16.86
C GLN A 391 4.68 12.02 15.71
N ILE A 392 4.16 10.82 15.44
CA ILE A 392 3.12 10.60 14.42
C ILE A 392 1.89 11.46 14.74
N ASN A 393 1.43 11.44 15.99
CA ASN A 393 0.31 12.27 16.44
C ASN A 393 0.57 13.77 16.29
N LEU A 394 1.82 14.23 16.47
CA LEU A 394 2.19 15.63 16.21
C LEU A 394 2.13 15.97 14.71
N VAL A 395 2.54 15.05 13.83
CA VAL A 395 2.55 15.24 12.38
C VAL A 395 1.13 15.34 11.83
N TYR A 396 0.25 14.44 12.23
CA TYR A 396 -1.12 14.42 11.73
C TYR A 396 -2.08 15.29 12.53
N GLY A 397 -1.80 15.57 13.80
CA GLY A 397 -2.62 16.43 14.64
C GLY A 397 -4.08 15.98 14.68
N LYS A 398 -4.99 16.83 14.22
CA LYS A 398 -6.41 16.48 14.14
C LYS A 398 -6.70 15.41 13.10
N ALA A 399 -5.83 15.24 12.11
CA ALA A 399 -5.90 14.23 11.05
C ALA A 399 -5.36 12.84 11.44
N HIS A 400 -5.27 12.52 12.74
CA HIS A 400 -4.77 11.22 13.22
C HIS A 400 -5.60 10.01 12.75
N ARG A 401 -6.80 10.24 12.21
CA ARG A 401 -7.65 9.21 11.57
C ARG A 401 -7.49 9.12 10.05
N ASN A 402 -6.47 9.76 9.49
CA ASN A 402 -6.08 9.54 8.11
C ASN A 402 -5.46 8.13 7.97
N GLU A 403 -5.79 7.44 6.88
CA GLU A 403 -5.18 6.18 6.44
C GLU A 403 -3.63 6.18 6.58
N ALA A 404 -2.98 7.30 6.23
CA ALA A 404 -1.55 7.52 6.42
C ALA A 404 -1.08 7.39 7.87
N ALA A 405 -1.82 8.02 8.78
CA ALA A 405 -1.51 8.05 10.20
C ALA A 405 -1.71 6.66 10.80
N ILE A 406 -2.81 6.00 10.42
CA ILE A 406 -3.12 4.62 10.80
C ILE A 406 -1.98 3.69 10.40
N ARG A 407 -1.53 3.75 9.13
CA ARG A 407 -0.38 2.97 8.63
C ARG A 407 0.87 3.17 9.46
N LEU A 408 1.25 4.41 9.71
CA LEU A 408 2.49 4.72 10.45
C LEU A 408 2.43 4.25 11.90
N MET A 409 1.25 4.33 12.51
CA MET A 409 1.02 3.78 13.86
C MET A 409 1.17 2.26 13.85
N VAL A 410 0.56 1.59 12.87
CA VAL A 410 0.66 0.13 12.68
C VAL A 410 2.11 -0.28 12.41
N ASP A 411 2.81 0.41 11.50
CA ASP A 411 4.23 0.22 11.20
C ASP A 411 5.08 0.34 12.47
N ALA A 412 4.90 1.41 13.26
CA ALA A 412 5.67 1.63 14.48
C ALA A 412 5.48 0.48 15.48
N VAL A 413 4.25 0.01 15.68
CA VAL A 413 3.95 -1.12 16.57
C VAL A 413 4.61 -2.41 16.05
N PHE A 414 4.49 -2.71 14.76
CA PHE A 414 5.06 -3.91 14.18
C PHE A 414 6.59 -3.90 14.18
N LEU A 415 7.22 -2.77 13.87
CA LEU A 415 8.68 -2.63 13.89
C LEU A 415 9.23 -2.80 15.31
N ASP A 416 8.57 -2.25 16.33
CA ASP A 416 8.98 -2.39 17.73
C ASP A 416 8.92 -3.85 18.19
N VAL A 417 7.78 -4.54 17.94
CA VAL A 417 7.62 -5.95 18.31
C VAL A 417 8.59 -6.84 17.52
N LEU A 418 8.71 -6.64 16.21
CA LEU A 418 9.55 -7.47 15.36
C LEU A 418 11.03 -7.34 15.73
N SER A 419 11.47 -6.12 16.08
CA SER A 419 12.84 -5.89 16.57
C SER A 419 13.10 -6.68 17.85
N SER A 420 12.18 -6.63 18.82
CA SER A 420 12.28 -7.42 20.06
C SER A 420 12.38 -8.93 19.79
N VAL A 421 11.51 -9.45 18.92
CA VAL A 421 11.49 -10.89 18.58
C VAL A 421 12.78 -11.31 17.85
N LYS A 422 13.31 -10.46 16.96
CA LYS A 422 14.57 -10.73 16.26
C LYS A 422 15.79 -10.69 17.18
N GLU A 423 15.81 -9.77 18.16
CA GLU A 423 16.85 -9.72 19.20
C GLU A 423 16.85 -10.97 20.07
N GLU A 424 15.67 -11.38 20.56
CA GLU A 424 15.51 -12.58 21.39
C GLU A 424 15.86 -13.87 20.66
N SER A 425 15.59 -13.92 19.35
CA SER A 425 15.91 -15.07 18.51
C SER A 425 17.37 -15.13 18.06
N GLY A 426 18.21 -14.16 18.44
CA GLY A 426 19.64 -14.11 18.10
C GLY A 426 19.91 -13.74 16.64
N GLN A 427 18.94 -13.16 15.93
CA GLN A 427 19.08 -12.78 14.53
C GLN A 427 19.97 -11.53 14.35
N TYR A 428 20.16 -10.72 15.40
CA TYR A 428 20.98 -9.49 15.43
C TYR A 428 22.26 -9.60 16.28
N ASP A 429 22.97 -10.74 16.27
CA ASP A 429 24.25 -10.93 17.00
C ASP A 429 25.47 -10.14 16.40
N GLY A 430 25.23 -8.99 15.79
CA GLY A 430 26.25 -8.11 15.18
C GLY A 430 26.91 -7.11 16.14
N VAL A 431 26.32 -6.81 17.30
CA VAL A 431 26.94 -5.90 18.27
C VAL A 431 27.82 -6.70 19.22
N LYS A 432 29.14 -6.55 19.05
CA LYS A 432 30.21 -7.13 19.87
C LYS A 432 30.10 -6.74 21.35
N GLY A 433 29.19 -7.36 22.08
CA GLY A 433 29.17 -7.37 23.53
C GLY A 433 30.39 -8.15 24.03
N LYS A 434 31.42 -7.44 24.50
CA LYS A 434 32.57 -8.03 25.19
C LYS A 434 32.06 -8.81 26.42
N GLY A 435 31.94 -10.14 26.33
CA GLY A 435 31.89 -10.98 27.52
C GLY A 435 31.01 -12.23 27.52
N LYS A 436 30.19 -12.51 26.50
CA LYS A 436 29.45 -13.79 26.44
C LYS A 436 30.10 -14.74 25.44
N ARG A 437 30.37 -15.96 25.92
CA ARG A 437 30.99 -17.06 25.18
C ARG A 437 30.32 -17.22 23.82
N GLN A 438 31.09 -17.10 22.75
CA GLN A 438 30.70 -17.55 21.41
C GLN A 438 30.44 -19.05 21.48
N SER A 439 29.17 -19.46 21.45
CA SER A 439 28.81 -20.82 21.09
C SER A 439 29.08 -20.96 19.60
N THR A 440 29.99 -21.85 19.22
CA THR A 440 30.51 -22.04 17.86
C THR A 440 29.51 -22.73 16.90
N GLU A 441 28.23 -22.82 17.29
CA GLU A 441 27.16 -23.40 16.47
C GLU A 441 25.98 -22.44 16.44
N ILE A 442 26.01 -21.48 15.50
CA ILE A 442 24.79 -20.78 15.07
C ILE A 442 24.05 -21.78 14.18
N PRO A 443 22.85 -22.27 14.55
CA PRO A 443 22.09 -23.16 13.68
C PRO A 443 21.74 -22.39 12.39
N PRO A 444 22.18 -22.85 11.21
CA PRO A 444 22.08 -22.07 9.97
C PRO A 444 20.66 -22.11 9.33
N SER A 445 19.57 -22.02 10.12
CA SER A 445 18.23 -22.20 9.53
C SER A 445 17.02 -21.49 10.15
N ARG A 446 17.20 -20.52 11.06
CA ARG A 446 16.09 -19.59 11.32
C ARG A 446 15.98 -18.65 10.11
N LYS A 447 15.22 -19.07 9.09
CA LYS A 447 14.89 -18.22 7.94
C LYS A 447 14.25 -16.94 8.48
N SER A 448 14.64 -15.82 7.88
CA SER A 448 14.35 -14.49 8.39
C SER A 448 12.85 -14.28 8.56
N LEU A 449 12.42 -14.08 9.82
CA LEU A 449 11.13 -13.46 10.07
C LEU A 449 11.13 -12.13 9.33
N HIS A 450 10.16 -11.92 8.45
CA HIS A 450 10.04 -10.67 7.72
C HIS A 450 8.58 -10.37 7.45
N MET A 451 8.28 -9.09 7.41
CA MET A 451 6.96 -8.58 7.09
C MET A 451 7.02 -7.93 5.72
N ALA A 452 6.11 -8.31 4.83
CA ALA A 452 5.98 -7.72 3.50
C ALA A 452 4.80 -6.75 3.49
N LEU A 453 5.00 -5.61 2.83
CA LEU A 453 3.96 -4.61 2.60
C LEU A 453 3.24 -4.87 1.27
N GLU A 454 1.94 -4.56 1.21
CA GLU A 454 1.11 -4.57 -0.01
C GLU A 454 1.24 -5.88 -0.83
N THR A 455 0.96 -7.01 -0.19
CA THR A 455 1.05 -8.32 -0.83
C THR A 455 -0.21 -8.65 -1.62
N ASN A 456 -0.08 -8.80 -2.93
CA ASN A 456 -1.15 -9.28 -3.80
C ASN A 456 -1.36 -10.78 -3.62
N ILE A 457 -2.62 -11.21 -3.60
CA ILE A 457 -3.02 -12.62 -3.59
C ILE A 457 -3.96 -12.89 -4.77
N ALA A 458 -3.70 -13.98 -5.48
CA ALA A 458 -4.59 -14.52 -6.49
C ALA A 458 -4.74 -16.03 -6.33
N TYR A 459 -5.98 -16.50 -6.27
CA TYR A 459 -6.28 -17.91 -6.03
C TYR A 459 -7.55 -18.35 -6.76
N VAL A 460 -7.51 -19.53 -7.40
CA VAL A 460 -8.70 -20.13 -8.00
C VAL A 460 -9.43 -20.96 -6.96
N LEU A 461 -10.55 -20.41 -6.47
CA LEU A 461 -11.40 -21.06 -5.47
C LEU A 461 -12.54 -21.83 -6.17
N PRO A 462 -12.74 -23.12 -5.86
CA PRO A 462 -13.96 -23.81 -6.24
C PRO A 462 -15.12 -23.29 -5.36
N THR A 463 -16.09 -22.65 -5.99
CA THR A 463 -17.30 -22.10 -5.35
C THR A 463 -18.53 -22.89 -5.80
N CYS A 464 -19.51 -23.02 -4.92
CA CYS A 464 -20.81 -23.61 -5.26
C CYS A 464 -21.83 -22.50 -5.46
N ILE A 465 -22.29 -22.31 -6.69
CA ILE A 465 -23.33 -21.33 -7.02
C ILE A 465 -24.52 -22.12 -7.56
N GLU A 466 -25.67 -22.00 -6.90
CA GLU A 466 -26.90 -22.71 -7.30
C GLU A 466 -26.70 -24.25 -7.45
N GLY A 467 -25.85 -24.84 -6.60
CA GLY A 467 -25.55 -26.27 -6.64
C GLY A 467 -24.59 -26.72 -7.75
N LYS A 468 -24.06 -25.79 -8.55
CA LYS A 468 -22.99 -26.06 -9.53
C LYS A 468 -21.64 -25.60 -9.00
N VAL A 469 -20.64 -26.48 -9.12
CA VAL A 469 -19.25 -26.13 -8.83
C VAL A 469 -18.72 -25.27 -9.97
N ALA A 470 -18.42 -24.01 -9.67
CA ALA A 470 -17.79 -23.05 -10.56
C ALA A 470 -16.43 -22.62 -9.98
N GLU A 471 -15.43 -22.51 -10.83
CA GLU A 471 -14.14 -21.95 -10.46
C GLU A 471 -14.19 -20.43 -10.58
N ARG A 472 -13.80 -19.73 -9.51
CA ARG A 472 -13.67 -18.27 -9.49
C ARG A 472 -12.24 -17.88 -9.15
N LEU A 473 -11.67 -16.96 -9.93
CA LEU A 473 -10.37 -16.37 -9.63
C LEU A 473 -10.57 -15.27 -8.60
N THR A 474 -10.27 -15.56 -7.35
CA THR A 474 -10.35 -14.60 -6.26
C THR A 474 -9.06 -13.80 -6.18
N ARG A 475 -9.15 -12.47 -6.14
CA ARG A 475 -7.98 -11.56 -6.08
C ARG A 475 -8.12 -10.54 -4.96
N GLY A 476 -7.02 -10.18 -4.34
CA GLY A 476 -6.99 -9.08 -3.39
C GLY A 476 -5.58 -8.61 -3.08
N ARG A 477 -5.48 -7.62 -2.19
CA ARG A 477 -4.23 -7.05 -1.73
C ARG A 477 -4.27 -6.96 -0.20
N MET A 478 -3.34 -7.66 0.45
CA MET A 478 -3.13 -7.63 1.89
C MET A 478 -2.20 -6.46 2.23
N ASP A 479 -2.54 -5.67 3.25
CA ASP A 479 -1.74 -4.50 3.60
C ASP A 479 -0.40 -4.91 4.22
N TYR A 480 -0.43 -5.95 5.05
CA TYR A 480 0.78 -6.60 5.56
C TYR A 480 0.65 -8.11 5.57
N THR A 481 1.79 -8.77 5.33
CA THR A 481 1.92 -10.22 5.42
C THR A 481 3.19 -10.58 6.17
N PHE A 482 3.08 -11.38 7.21
CA PHE A 482 4.22 -11.83 8.01
C PHE A 482 4.59 -13.27 7.67
N TRP A 483 5.85 -13.44 7.30
CA TRP A 483 6.42 -14.69 6.80
C TRP A 483 7.42 -15.28 7.79
N TYR A 484 7.33 -16.59 7.97
CA TYR A 484 8.32 -17.37 8.72
C TYR A 484 9.15 -18.29 7.80
N GLY A 485 8.96 -18.16 6.48
CA GLY A 485 9.55 -19.05 5.49
C GLY A 485 9.37 -18.55 4.06
N ASN A 486 9.29 -19.48 3.10
CA ASN A 486 9.21 -19.18 1.67
C ASN A 486 7.78 -18.80 1.25
N PRO A 487 7.57 -17.64 0.60
CA PRO A 487 6.25 -17.25 0.09
C PRO A 487 5.61 -18.25 -0.86
N LYS A 488 6.41 -18.96 -1.67
CA LYS A 488 5.91 -20.01 -2.59
C LYS A 488 5.30 -21.21 -1.86
N GLU A 489 5.64 -21.37 -0.59
CA GLU A 489 5.10 -22.40 0.29
C GLU A 489 3.91 -21.93 1.12
N ALA A 490 3.47 -20.68 0.91
CA ALA A 490 2.45 -20.04 1.74
C ALA A 490 2.79 -20.15 3.25
N GLU A 491 4.08 -20.04 3.58
CA GLU A 491 4.61 -20.02 4.95
C GLU A 491 4.38 -18.64 5.61
N THR A 492 3.13 -18.18 5.51
CA THR A 492 2.57 -17.00 6.18
C THR A 492 1.95 -17.44 7.50
N ASN A 493 2.19 -16.67 8.57
CA ASN A 493 1.52 -16.90 9.85
C ASN A 493 0.54 -15.78 10.23
N LEU A 494 0.77 -14.56 9.76
CA LEU A 494 -0.08 -13.40 10.06
C LEU A 494 -0.38 -12.58 8.80
N VAL A 495 -1.64 -12.23 8.61
CA VAL A 495 -2.12 -11.26 7.60
C VAL A 495 -2.73 -10.07 8.34
N VAL A 496 -2.47 -8.85 7.86
CA VAL A 496 -3.04 -7.63 8.45
C VAL A 496 -3.77 -6.85 7.37
N VAL A 497 -4.97 -6.39 7.73
CA VAL A 497 -5.81 -5.51 6.93
C VAL A 497 -6.01 -4.20 7.69
N GLU A 498 -5.74 -3.09 7.02
CA GLU A 498 -5.95 -1.76 7.55
C GLU A 498 -7.40 -1.34 7.28
N ALA A 499 -8.11 -1.02 8.36
CA ALA A 499 -9.36 -0.33 8.25
C ALA A 499 -9.08 1.15 8.01
N LYS A 500 -9.59 1.67 6.88
CA LYS A 500 -9.39 3.07 6.49
C LYS A 500 -10.02 4.05 7.47
N GLN A 501 -11.12 3.63 8.10
CA GLN A 501 -11.85 4.35 9.15
C GLN A 501 -12.45 3.35 10.13
N ARG A 502 -12.83 3.83 11.31
CA ARG A 502 -13.48 3.02 12.35
C ARG A 502 -14.75 2.32 11.87
N SER A 503 -15.54 2.97 11.01
CA SER A 503 -16.72 2.38 10.38
C SER A 503 -16.39 1.16 9.51
N ASP A 504 -15.17 1.11 8.99
CA ASP A 504 -14.72 0.13 8.01
C ASP A 504 -14.06 -1.08 8.68
N LEU A 505 -13.85 -1.03 10.01
CA LEU A 505 -13.21 -2.11 10.77
C LEU A 505 -13.95 -3.45 10.61
N ALA A 506 -15.28 -3.41 10.57
CA ALA A 506 -16.08 -4.60 10.33
C ALA A 506 -15.81 -5.22 8.94
N GLY A 507 -15.71 -4.40 7.89
CA GLY A 507 -15.36 -4.86 6.55
C GLY A 507 -13.91 -5.39 6.49
N GLY A 508 -12.97 -4.68 7.11
CA GLY A 508 -11.57 -5.09 7.22
C GLY A 508 -11.39 -6.44 7.92
N ARG A 509 -12.19 -6.70 8.96
CA ARG A 509 -12.24 -7.99 9.67
C ARG A 509 -12.61 -9.15 8.74
N TRP A 510 -13.67 -9.00 7.96
CA TRP A 510 -14.14 -10.07 7.06
C TRP A 510 -13.25 -10.22 5.81
N GLN A 511 -12.64 -9.13 5.36
CA GLN A 511 -11.57 -9.16 4.36
C GLN A 511 -10.37 -9.97 4.88
N ALA A 512 -9.91 -9.73 6.11
CA ALA A 512 -8.83 -10.49 6.74
C ALA A 512 -9.18 -11.98 6.84
N VAL A 513 -10.38 -12.33 7.34
CA VAL A 513 -10.86 -13.74 7.39
C VAL A 513 -10.82 -14.38 6.00
N SER A 514 -11.24 -13.67 4.96
CA SER A 514 -11.21 -14.16 3.58
C SER A 514 -9.79 -14.47 3.10
N TYR A 515 -8.81 -13.62 3.42
CA TYR A 515 -7.40 -13.89 3.12
C TYR A 515 -6.87 -15.14 3.85
N LEU A 516 -7.16 -15.26 5.15
CA LEU A 516 -6.76 -16.45 5.93
C LEU A 516 -7.35 -17.73 5.32
N ALA A 517 -8.62 -17.67 4.90
CA ALA A 517 -9.33 -18.80 4.32
C ALA A 517 -8.71 -19.24 2.98
N LEU A 518 -8.35 -18.29 2.10
CA LEU A 518 -7.67 -18.57 0.84
C LEU A 518 -6.32 -19.26 1.07
N ILE A 519 -5.51 -18.74 2.00
CA ILE A 519 -4.20 -19.30 2.35
C ILE A 519 -4.36 -20.69 2.95
N GLN A 520 -5.27 -20.87 3.93
CA GLN A 520 -5.52 -22.16 4.57
C GLN A 520 -6.02 -23.20 3.57
N HIS A 521 -6.93 -22.82 2.67
CA HIS A 521 -7.45 -23.72 1.63
C HIS A 521 -6.34 -24.18 0.68
N ALA A 522 -5.48 -23.26 0.23
CA ALA A 522 -4.32 -23.60 -0.59
C ALA A 522 -3.33 -24.54 0.14
N ARG A 523 -3.00 -24.24 1.40
CA ARG A 523 -2.13 -25.07 2.24
C ARG A 523 -2.69 -26.49 2.42
N ASN A 524 -3.99 -26.59 2.72
CA ASN A 524 -4.66 -27.88 2.87
C ASN A 524 -4.63 -28.69 1.57
N LYS A 525 -4.89 -28.05 0.43
CA LYS A 525 -4.85 -28.68 -0.90
C LYS A 525 -3.44 -29.16 -1.28
N ALA A 526 -2.40 -28.47 -0.81
CA ALA A 526 -1.00 -28.85 -0.99
C ALA A 526 -0.47 -29.85 0.06
N GLY A 527 -1.31 -30.31 0.99
CA GLY A 527 -0.91 -31.27 2.03
C GLY A 527 0.06 -30.70 3.08
N ARG A 528 0.05 -29.38 3.28
CA ARG A 528 0.89 -28.71 4.29
C ARG A 528 0.39 -28.98 5.71
N ALA A 529 1.28 -28.82 6.68
CA ALA A 529 0.97 -29.00 8.09
C ALA A 529 -0.20 -28.11 8.52
N LYS A 530 -1.11 -28.73 9.29
CA LYS A 530 -2.28 -28.11 9.88
C LYS A 530 -1.87 -27.20 11.05
N THR A 531 -1.56 -25.95 10.74
CA THR A 531 -1.22 -24.91 11.72
C THR A 531 -2.26 -23.81 11.70
N PRO A 532 -2.56 -23.15 12.83
CA PRO A 532 -3.40 -21.96 12.81
C PRO A 532 -2.72 -20.84 12.01
N ILE A 533 -3.55 -19.97 11.43
CA ILE A 533 -3.13 -18.74 10.77
C ILE A 533 -3.84 -17.58 11.49
N TYR A 534 -3.11 -16.51 11.74
CA TYR A 534 -3.61 -15.33 12.41
C TYR A 534 -3.92 -14.22 11.42
N GLY A 535 -4.90 -13.40 11.76
CA GLY A 535 -5.27 -12.19 11.05
C GLY A 535 -5.39 -11.02 12.00
N ILE A 536 -5.19 -9.80 11.52
CA ILE A 536 -5.52 -8.58 12.24
C ILE A 536 -6.30 -7.66 11.31
N ALA A 537 -7.37 -7.07 11.82
CA ALA A 537 -7.97 -5.88 11.22
C ALA A 537 -7.85 -4.72 12.21
N THR A 538 -7.35 -3.57 11.78
CA THR A 538 -7.13 -2.44 12.69
C THR A 538 -7.24 -1.08 12.02
N ASP A 539 -7.75 -0.09 12.75
CA ASP A 539 -7.69 1.34 12.42
C ASP A 539 -6.64 2.08 13.28
N SER A 540 -5.64 1.36 13.79
CA SER A 540 -4.62 1.75 14.78
C SER A 540 -5.09 1.98 16.22
N GLU A 541 -6.38 2.28 16.43
CA GLU A 541 -6.97 2.42 17.77
C GLU A 541 -7.61 1.10 18.22
N ASP A 542 -8.50 0.54 17.41
CA ASP A 542 -9.18 -0.73 17.61
C ASP A 542 -8.43 -1.83 16.82
N TRP A 543 -8.19 -2.97 17.47
CA TRP A 543 -7.45 -4.11 16.92
C TRP A 543 -8.27 -5.39 17.07
N ASP A 544 -8.79 -5.90 15.96
CA ASP A 544 -9.45 -7.20 15.89
C ASP A 544 -8.41 -8.28 15.59
N PHE A 545 -8.06 -9.07 16.60
CA PHE A 545 -7.23 -10.26 16.45
C PHE A 545 -8.09 -11.43 16.01
N ILE A 546 -7.71 -12.03 14.90
CA ILE A 546 -8.43 -13.11 14.24
C ILE A 546 -7.54 -14.35 14.27
N ARG A 547 -8.13 -15.50 14.59
CA ARG A 547 -7.45 -16.79 14.45
C ARG A 547 -8.33 -17.73 13.64
N LEU A 548 -7.75 -18.25 12.57
CA LEU A 548 -8.31 -19.37 11.81
C LEU A 548 -7.54 -20.64 12.19
N ASP A 549 -8.23 -21.59 12.81
CA ASP A 549 -7.62 -22.88 13.14
C ASP A 549 -7.60 -23.83 11.94
N ALA A 550 -6.88 -24.94 12.08
CA ALA A 550 -6.75 -25.93 11.01
C ALA A 550 -8.03 -26.75 10.71
N SER A 551 -9.07 -26.59 11.52
CA SER A 551 -10.38 -27.21 11.33
C SER A 551 -11.38 -26.27 10.65
N GLY A 552 -11.00 -25.02 10.38
CA GLY A 552 -11.88 -24.02 9.79
C GLY A 552 -12.67 -23.20 10.82
N ASN A 553 -12.34 -23.27 12.11
CA ASN A 553 -12.96 -22.41 13.12
C ASN A 553 -12.28 -21.04 13.15
N VAL A 554 -13.10 -19.98 13.12
CA VAL A 554 -12.70 -18.58 13.20
C VAL A 554 -13.10 -18.03 14.56
N ASN A 555 -12.14 -17.46 15.28
CA ASN A 555 -12.38 -16.68 16.47
C ASN A 555 -11.81 -15.27 16.31
N ILE A 556 -12.49 -14.29 16.92
CA ILE A 556 -12.17 -12.87 16.78
C ILE A 556 -12.30 -12.21 18.15
N GLU A 557 -11.23 -11.56 18.61
CA GLU A 557 -11.20 -10.77 19.84
C GLU A 557 -10.76 -9.34 19.53
N GLN A 558 -11.43 -8.37 20.12
CA GLN A 558 -11.14 -6.95 19.93
C GLN A 558 -10.40 -6.37 21.13
N PHE A 559 -9.40 -5.55 20.87
CA PHE A 559 -8.65 -4.78 21.86
C PHE A 559 -8.55 -3.31 21.44
N HIS A 560 -8.44 -2.40 22.41
CA HIS A 560 -8.37 -0.96 22.18
C HIS A 560 -7.07 -0.37 22.74
N TRP A 561 -6.27 0.25 21.86
CA TRP A 561 -4.94 0.78 22.19
C TRP A 561 -4.96 1.79 23.36
N GLY A 562 -5.92 2.73 23.36
CA GLY A 562 -6.00 3.84 24.31
C GLY A 562 -6.44 3.46 25.74
N GLU A 563 -7.08 2.30 25.93
CA GLU A 563 -7.65 1.86 27.21
C GLU A 563 -6.62 1.06 28.03
N SER A 564 -5.34 1.46 27.98
CA SER A 564 -4.20 0.76 28.57
C SER A 564 -4.00 -0.69 28.07
N GLN A 565 -4.66 -1.10 26.98
CA GLN A 565 -4.49 -2.42 26.39
C GLN A 565 -3.35 -2.48 25.36
N GLY A 566 -2.63 -1.38 25.10
CA GLY A 566 -1.47 -1.35 24.22
C GLY A 566 -0.41 -2.41 24.56
N SER A 567 -0.12 -2.63 25.85
CA SER A 567 0.78 -3.72 26.27
C SER A 567 0.24 -5.11 25.93
N HIS A 568 -1.07 -5.30 26.02
CA HIS A 568 -1.72 -6.56 25.65
C HIS A 568 -1.64 -6.81 24.14
N ILE A 569 -1.89 -5.79 23.31
CA ILE A 569 -1.75 -5.84 21.85
C ILE A 569 -0.31 -6.22 21.48
N ILE A 570 0.69 -5.54 22.05
CA ILE A 570 2.12 -5.86 21.85
C ILE A 570 2.43 -7.30 22.28
N SER A 571 1.93 -7.73 23.43
CA SER A 571 2.15 -9.10 23.94
C SER A 571 1.56 -10.17 23.02
N LEU A 572 0.38 -9.92 22.44
CA LEU A 572 -0.24 -10.82 21.48
C LEU A 572 0.54 -10.90 20.17
N LEU A 573 0.98 -9.74 19.65
CA LEU A 573 1.83 -9.68 18.48
C LEU A 573 3.16 -10.43 18.69
N HIS A 574 3.81 -10.19 19.83
CA HIS A 574 5.04 -10.86 20.22
C HIS A 574 4.83 -12.38 20.27
N LYS A 575 3.78 -12.84 20.97
CA LYS A 575 3.40 -14.26 21.03
C LYS A 575 3.21 -14.87 19.63
N ILE A 576 2.44 -14.23 18.75
CA ILE A 576 2.17 -14.70 17.38
C ILE A 576 3.48 -14.82 16.59
N MET A 577 4.33 -13.79 16.62
CA MET A 577 5.60 -13.77 15.91
C MET A 577 6.60 -14.79 16.47
N THR A 578 6.65 -14.98 17.78
CA THR A 578 7.47 -16.02 18.42
C THR A 578 6.98 -17.41 18.03
N GLU A 579 5.66 -17.66 18.05
CA GLU A 579 5.09 -18.93 17.56
C GLU A 579 5.50 -19.19 16.11
N ALA A 580 5.36 -18.22 15.23
CA ALA A 580 5.78 -18.32 13.83
C ALA A 580 7.28 -18.64 13.68
N SER A 581 8.14 -18.06 14.52
CA SER A 581 9.58 -18.35 14.52
C SER A 581 9.89 -19.82 14.79
N THR A 582 9.03 -20.50 15.57
CA THR A 582 9.17 -21.94 15.83
C THR A 582 8.66 -22.83 14.69
N LEU A 583 7.87 -22.26 13.76
CA LEU A 583 7.38 -22.95 12.57
C LEU A 583 8.37 -22.94 11.41
N SER A 584 9.44 -22.13 11.48
CA SER A 584 10.48 -22.08 10.44
C SER A 584 11.06 -23.48 10.22
N PRO A 585 10.95 -24.05 9.00
CA PRO A 585 11.41 -25.41 8.75
C PRO A 585 12.92 -25.51 8.95
N VAL A 586 13.34 -26.42 9.83
CA VAL A 586 14.72 -26.90 9.88
C VAL A 586 14.97 -27.65 8.56
N PRO A 587 16.06 -27.39 7.82
CA PRO A 587 16.36 -28.09 6.58
C PRO A 587 16.51 -29.58 6.89
N SER A 588 15.45 -30.34 6.63
CA SER A 588 15.51 -31.79 6.61
C SER A 588 16.23 -32.18 5.32
N HIS A 589 17.19 -33.10 5.44
CA HIS A 589 17.85 -33.76 4.31
C HIS A 589 16.87 -34.70 3.58
N GLU A 590 15.69 -34.24 3.18
CA GLU A 590 14.79 -35.00 2.33
C GLU A 590 15.33 -35.01 0.89
N LEU A 591 15.58 -36.21 0.37
CA LEU A 591 16.21 -36.46 -0.94
C LEU A 591 15.28 -36.17 -2.14
N SER A 592 14.04 -35.74 -1.91
CA SER A 592 13.08 -35.40 -2.98
C SER A 592 12.39 -34.07 -2.72
N ARG A 593 12.47 -33.16 -3.70
CA ARG A 593 11.75 -31.88 -3.70
C ARG A 593 10.24 -32.11 -3.68
N GLN A 594 9.56 -31.71 -2.61
CA GLN A 594 8.11 -31.59 -2.62
C GLN A 594 7.69 -30.41 -3.53
N PRO A 595 6.63 -30.53 -4.35
CA PRO A 595 6.09 -29.39 -5.10
C PRO A 595 5.64 -28.28 -4.15
N THR A 596 5.78 -27.02 -4.55
CA THR A 596 5.39 -25.88 -3.68
C THR A 596 3.86 -25.71 -3.61
N VAL A 597 3.35 -24.95 -2.64
CA VAL A 597 1.91 -24.62 -2.59
C VAL A 597 1.45 -23.90 -3.86
N GLU A 598 2.26 -22.96 -4.36
CA GLU A 598 2.04 -22.29 -5.64
C GLU A 598 1.95 -23.30 -6.80
N GLU A 599 2.87 -24.27 -6.89
CA GLU A 599 2.89 -25.28 -7.96
C GLU A 599 1.68 -26.21 -7.92
N VAL A 600 1.23 -26.59 -6.72
CA VAL A 600 0.09 -27.51 -6.55
C VAL A 600 -1.25 -26.82 -6.78
N THR A 601 -1.36 -25.57 -6.36
CA THR A 601 -2.67 -24.91 -6.21
C THR A 601 -2.88 -23.72 -7.13
N GLY A 602 -1.81 -23.17 -7.71
CA GLY A 602 -1.84 -21.92 -8.46
C GLY A 602 -2.01 -20.67 -7.58
N LEU A 603 -1.85 -20.80 -6.25
CA LEU A 603 -1.82 -19.64 -5.36
C LEU A 603 -0.63 -18.76 -5.72
N CYS A 604 -0.93 -17.52 -6.11
CA CYS A 604 0.07 -16.53 -6.46
C CYS A 604 0.11 -15.45 -5.39
N LEU A 605 1.30 -15.24 -4.83
CA LEU A 605 1.59 -14.22 -3.81
C LEU A 605 2.72 -13.35 -4.38
N THR A 606 2.45 -12.09 -4.64
CA THR A 606 3.41 -11.15 -5.27
C THR A 606 3.40 -9.81 -4.55
N LYS A 607 4.46 -9.03 -4.71
CA LYS A 607 4.49 -7.62 -4.31
C LYS A 607 3.53 -6.80 -5.19
N SER A 608 3.32 -5.54 -4.80
CA SER A 608 2.52 -4.55 -5.54
C SER A 608 3.00 -4.35 -6.98
N ASP A 609 4.32 -4.37 -7.21
CA ASP A 609 4.97 -4.26 -8.52
C ASP A 609 4.90 -5.55 -9.38
N GLY A 610 4.26 -6.60 -8.86
CA GLY A 610 4.11 -7.90 -9.52
C GLY A 610 5.33 -8.82 -9.41
N SER A 611 6.41 -8.39 -8.75
CA SER A 611 7.55 -9.25 -8.46
C SER A 611 7.20 -10.29 -7.38
N PRO A 612 7.89 -11.45 -7.33
CA PRO A 612 7.75 -12.39 -6.23
C PRO A 612 8.07 -11.72 -4.88
N VAL A 613 7.30 -12.07 -3.83
CA VAL A 613 7.51 -11.57 -2.46
C VAL A 613 8.92 -11.87 -1.96
#